data_AF-A0A942MGF9-F1
#
_entry.id   AF-A0A942MGF9-F1
#
_cell.length_a   1.000
_cell.length_b   1.000
_cell.length_c   1.000
_cell.angle_alpha   90.00
_cell.angle_beta   90.00
_cell.angle_gamma   90.00
#
_symmetry.space_group_name_H-M   'P 1'
#
loop_
_entity.id
_entity.type
_entity.pdbx_description
1 polymer ?
#
loop_
_entity_poly.entity_id
_entity_poly.type
_entity_poly.pdbx_seq_one_letter_code
_entity_poly.pdbx_strand_id
1 'polypeptide(L)'
;MELYNITQLLCVSYFDTSTKKFKPSFSCSFSLEEVIIERFKGMKVPVLYNLACGHGREKLTLPMGVAATLDADSGILYLREGAVKR
;
A
#
# COMPACT_ATOMS: atom_id res chain seq x y z
N MET A 1 -8.07 -0.96 -19.01
CA MET A 1 -8.81 -1.04 -17.73
C MET A 1 -8.69 -2.47 -17.22
N GLU A 2 -7.57 -2.79 -16.58
CA GLU A 2 -7.37 -4.11 -15.97
C GLU A 2 -8.02 -4.11 -14.58
N LEU A 3 -9.03 -4.96 -14.40
CA LEU A 3 -9.73 -5.12 -13.13
C LEU A 3 -8.98 -6.16 -12.30
N TYR A 4 -8.18 -5.71 -11.34
CA TYR A 4 -7.47 -6.62 -10.44
C TYR A 4 -8.31 -6.91 -9.19
N ASN A 5 -8.45 -8.20 -8.87
CA ASN A 5 -9.08 -8.67 -7.64
C ASN A 5 -8.12 -8.45 -6.46
N ILE A 6 -8.62 -8.07 -5.27
CA ILE A 6 -7.78 -7.62 -4.15
C ILE A 6 -6.74 -8.67 -3.70
N THR A 7 -6.97 -9.94 -4.00
CA THR A 7 -6.05 -11.06 -3.74
C THR A 7 -4.77 -11.03 -4.57
N GLN A 8 -4.71 -10.20 -5.62
CA GLN A 8 -3.50 -9.98 -6.44
C GLN A 8 -2.80 -8.66 -6.11
N LEU A 9 -3.31 -7.90 -5.13
CA LEU A 9 -2.72 -6.65 -4.68
C LEU A 9 -1.65 -6.93 -3.63
N LEU A 10 -0.41 -6.55 -3.92
CA LEU A 10 0.57 -6.42 -2.87
C LEU A 10 0.41 -5.04 -2.22
N CYS A 11 -0.31 -4.99 -1.11
CA CYS A 11 -0.38 -3.81 -0.28
C CYS A 11 0.86 -3.74 0.61
N VAL A 12 1.75 -2.78 0.36
CA VAL A 12 2.84 -2.46 1.28
C VAL A 12 2.38 -1.30 2.14
N SER A 13 1.84 -1.61 3.32
CA SER A 13 1.53 -0.59 4.32
C SER A 13 2.84 0.05 4.79
N TYR A 14 3.05 1.32 4.46
CA TYR A 14 4.20 2.08 4.93
C TYR A 14 3.79 3.10 6.00
N PHE A 15 4.68 3.26 6.96
CA PHE A 15 4.59 4.21 8.05
C PHE A 15 5.28 5.51 7.64
N ASP A 16 4.53 6.60 7.49
CA ASP A 16 5.10 7.93 7.38
C ASP A 16 5.75 8.33 8.71
N THR A 17 7.08 8.30 8.76
CA THR A 17 7.88 8.78 9.89
C THR A 17 8.17 10.27 9.82
N SER A 18 7.29 11.10 9.23
CA SER A 18 7.45 12.57 9.16
C SER A 18 7.86 13.22 10.50
N THR A 19 7.59 12.58 11.64
CA THR A 19 7.98 13.05 12.98
C THR A 19 9.30 12.50 13.55
N LYS A 20 9.95 11.51 12.92
CA LYS A 20 11.25 10.98 13.36
C LYS A 20 12.31 11.20 12.29
N LYS A 21 13.35 11.97 12.60
CA LYS A 21 14.55 12.06 11.76
C LYS A 21 15.08 10.65 11.53
N PHE A 22 15.06 10.20 10.28
CA PHE A 22 15.65 8.94 9.86
C PHE A 22 17.13 8.93 10.26
N LYS A 23 17.49 8.04 11.19
CA LYS A 23 18.86 7.86 11.69
C LYS A 23 19.28 6.42 11.38
N PRO A 24 19.88 6.18 10.20
CA PRO A 24 20.35 4.84 9.87
C PRO A 24 21.55 4.48 10.75
N SER A 25 21.63 3.22 11.17
CA SER A 25 22.78 2.67 11.91
C SER A 25 24.02 2.49 11.02
N PHE A 26 23.87 2.70 9.71
CA PHE A 26 24.86 2.43 8.67
C PHE A 26 24.96 3.60 7.70
N SER A 27 26.14 3.78 7.09
CA SER A 27 26.44 4.91 6.19
C SER A 27 25.75 4.83 4.82
N CYS A 28 25.36 3.62 4.38
CA CYS A 28 24.55 3.39 3.19
C CYS A 28 23.23 2.75 3.61
N SER A 29 22.17 3.54 3.64
CA SER A 29 20.81 3.07 3.90
C SER A 29 19.92 3.46 2.74
N PHE A 30 19.31 2.47 2.09
CA PHE A 30 18.28 2.71 1.08
C PHE A 30 17.02 3.29 1.74
N SER A 31 16.33 4.17 1.03
CA SER A 31 14.97 4.55 1.39
C SER A 31 14.04 3.35 1.22
N LEU A 32 12.89 3.35 1.92
CA LEU A 32 11.93 2.27 1.70
C LEU A 32 11.40 2.28 0.25
N GLU A 33 11.21 3.44 -0.34
CA GLU A 33 10.76 3.58 -1.73
C GLU A 33 11.74 2.89 -2.69
N GLU A 34 13.05 3.11 -2.53
CA GLU A 34 14.07 2.42 -3.32
C GLU A 34 14.00 0.89 -3.16
N VAL A 35 13.80 0.40 -1.94
CA VAL A 35 13.67 -1.03 -1.68
C VAL A 35 12.40 -1.59 -2.34
N ILE A 36 11.26 -0.90 -2.22
CA ILE A 36 10.00 -1.32 -2.84
C ILE A 36 10.15 -1.36 -4.36
N ILE A 37 10.65 -0.29 -4.98
CA ILE A 37 10.85 -0.24 -6.42
C ILE A 37 11.79 -1.36 -6.86
N GLU A 38 12.93 -1.54 -6.21
CA GLU A 38 13.91 -2.54 -6.63
C GLU A 38 13.39 -3.98 -6.51
N ARG A 39 12.58 -4.26 -5.49
CA ARG A 39 11.99 -5.59 -5.28
C ARG A 39 10.81 -5.88 -6.18
N PHE A 40 10.04 -4.86 -6.58
CA PHE A 40 8.76 -5.04 -7.28
C PHE A 40 8.75 -4.57 -8.74
N LYS A 41 9.78 -3.86 -9.23
CA LYS A 41 9.87 -3.34 -10.62
C LYS A 41 9.68 -4.38 -11.72
N GLY A 42 9.96 -5.66 -11.45
CA GLY A 42 9.82 -6.75 -12.42
C GLY A 42 8.46 -7.45 -12.40
N MET A 43 7.56 -7.09 -11.48
CA MET A 43 6.27 -7.75 -11.34
C MET A 43 5.21 -7.11 -12.24
N LYS A 44 4.34 -7.95 -12.81
CA LYS A 44 3.22 -7.52 -13.66
C LYS A 44 1.92 -7.26 -12.88
N VAL A 45 2.03 -7.03 -11.57
CA VAL A 45 0.88 -6.71 -10.71
C VAL A 45 1.08 -5.32 -10.11
N PRO A 46 0.01 -4.54 -9.96
CA PRO A 46 0.12 -3.21 -9.38
C PRO A 46 0.49 -3.29 -7.89
N VAL A 47 1.36 -2.38 -7.45
CA VAL A 47 1.80 -2.28 -6.06
C VAL A 47 1.38 -0.92 -5.51
N LEU A 48 0.60 -0.93 -4.44
CA LEU A 48 0.20 0.27 -3.73
C LEU A 48 1.05 0.40 -2.47
N TYR A 49 1.70 1.55 -2.30
CA TYR A 49 2.49 1.88 -1.11
C TYR A 49 1.98 3.18 -0.47
N ASN A 50 2.39 3.44 0.78
CA ASN A 50 2.01 4.64 1.54
C ASN A 50 0.50 4.78 1.81
N LEU A 51 -0.23 3.66 1.89
CA LEU A 51 -1.61 3.66 2.33
C LEU A 51 -1.67 3.96 3.84
N ALA A 52 -2.60 4.82 4.27
CA ALA A 52 -2.78 5.23 5.68
C ALA A 52 -3.35 4.12 6.60
N CYS A 53 -3.02 2.87 6.34
CA CYS A 53 -3.44 1.69 7.12
C CYS A 53 -2.24 1.19 7.94
N GLY A 54 -1.86 1.92 8.98
CA GLY A 54 -0.72 1.58 9.82
C GLY A 54 -0.69 2.37 11.13
N HIS A 55 0.48 2.40 11.77
CA HIS A 55 0.68 3.08 13.06
C HIS A 55 0.80 4.61 12.95
N GLY A 56 0.33 5.20 11.84
CA GLY A 56 0.35 6.63 11.57
C GLY A 56 -0.72 7.40 12.34
N ARG A 57 -0.71 8.72 12.16
CA ARG A 57 -1.74 9.61 12.71
C ARG A 57 -3.11 9.29 12.11
N GLU A 58 -3.15 9.16 10.79
CA GLU A 58 -4.33 8.68 10.07
C GLU A 58 -4.37 7.16 10.07
N LYS A 59 -5.59 6.63 10.23
CA LYS A 59 -5.87 5.20 10.38
C LYS A 59 -7.06 4.83 9.52
N LEU A 60 -6.78 4.62 8.23
CA LEU A 60 -7.75 4.08 7.30
C LEU A 60 -8.11 2.66 7.73
N THR A 61 -9.40 2.38 7.90
CA THR A 61 -9.88 1.01 8.13
C THR A 61 -10.08 0.34 6.78
N LEU A 62 -9.34 -0.74 6.53
CA LEU A 62 -9.51 -1.56 5.33
C LEU A 62 -10.25 -2.84 5.69
N PRO A 63 -11.46 -3.04 5.15
CA PRO A 63 -12.14 -4.31 5.32
C PRO A 63 -11.39 -5.40 4.55
N MET A 64 -11.02 -6.46 5.27
CA MET A 64 -10.34 -7.61 4.69
C MET A 64 -11.35 -8.66 4.24
N GLY A 65 -11.04 -9.34 3.13
CA GLY A 65 -11.88 -10.41 2.59
C GLY A 65 -13.06 -9.95 1.73
N VAL A 66 -13.18 -8.65 1.44
CA VAL A 66 -14.18 -8.12 0.52
C VAL A 66 -13.62 -7.93 -0.89
N ALA A 67 -14.50 -7.98 -1.89
CA ALA A 67 -14.20 -7.63 -3.26
C ALA A 67 -13.86 -6.14 -3.40
N ALA A 68 -12.75 -5.86 -4.08
CA ALA A 68 -12.35 -4.50 -4.44
C ALA A 68 -11.65 -4.48 -5.80
N THR A 69 -11.54 -3.28 -6.36
CA THR A 69 -10.82 -3.01 -7.61
C THR A 69 -9.79 -1.91 -7.36
N LEU A 70 -8.53 -2.14 -7.72
CA LEU A 70 -7.55 -1.07 -7.82
C LEU A 70 -7.47 -0.59 -9.27
N ASP A 71 -7.67 0.71 -9.47
CA ASP A 71 -7.24 1.42 -10.68
C ASP A 71 -5.85 2.00 -10.40
N ALA A 72 -4.82 1.37 -10.97
CA ALA A 72 -3.43 1.74 -10.74
C ALA A 72 -3.01 3.00 -11.52
N ASP A 73 -3.69 3.31 -12.62
CA ASP A 73 -3.40 4.50 -13.43
C ASP A 73 -3.88 5.77 -12.70
N SER A 74 -5.06 5.70 -12.07
CA SER A 74 -5.61 6.82 -11.28
C SER A 74 -5.26 6.78 -9.79
N GLY A 75 -4.72 5.66 -9.30
CA GLY A 75 -4.36 5.47 -7.90
C GLY A 75 -5.57 5.31 -6.97
N ILE A 76 -6.70 4.78 -7.46
CA ILE A 76 -7.96 4.69 -6.72
C ILE A 76 -8.31 3.23 -6.38
N LEU A 77 -8.53 2.95 -5.10
CA LEU A 77 -9.03 1.66 -4.60
C LEU A 77 -10.54 1.74 -4.32
N TYR A 78 -11.32 0.94 -5.05
CA TYR A 78 -12.78 0.87 -4.91
C TYR A 78 -13.20 -0.40 -4.15
N LEU A 79 -13.89 -0.24 -3.03
CA LEU A 79 -14.58 -1.34 -2.36
C LEU A 79 -15.90 -1.64 -3.10
N ARG A 80 -16.10 -2.89 -3.53
CA ARG A 80 -17.25 -3.28 -4.36
C ARG A 80 -18.42 -3.84 -3.57
N GLU A 81 -18.22 -4.10 -2.28
CA GLU A 81 -19.25 -4.60 -1.39
C GLU A 81 -19.09 -4.06 0.04
N GLY A 82 -20.18 -4.13 0.81
CA GLY A 82 -20.19 -3.74 2.21
C GLY A 82 -19.55 -4.80 3.09
N ALA A 83 -18.76 -4.36 4.07
CA ALA A 83 -18.02 -5.26 4.97
C ALA A 83 -18.75 -5.60 6.29
N VAL A 84 -19.94 -5.03 6.50
CA VAL A 84 -20.75 -5.23 7.71
C VAL A 84 -22.21 -5.48 7.32
N LYS A 85 -22.89 -6.34 8.07
CA LYS A 85 -24.34 -6.52 7.97
C LYS A 85 -25.01 -5.48 8.87
N ARG A 86 -26.13 -4.92 8.39
CA ARG A 86 -26.99 -4.03 9.18
C ARG A 86 -27.90 -4.83 10.10
#